data_AF-A0AAV7IKP9-F1
#
_entry.id   AF-A0AAV7IKP9-F1
#
_cell.length_a   1.000
_cell.length_b   1.000
_cell.length_c   1.000
_cell.angle_alpha   90.00
_cell.angle_beta   90.00
_cell.angle_gamma   90.00
#
_symmetry.space_group_name_H-M   'P 1'
#
loop_
_entity.id
_entity.type
_entity.pdbx_description
1 polymer ?
#
loop_
_entity_poly.entity_id
_entity_poly.type
_entity_poly.pdbx_seq_one_letter_code
_entity_poly.pdbx_strand_id
1 'polypeptide(L)'
;MHSNLLGLNKKMSIYAHVVIVGAPEAQTTQPNVFRGGAVYRCDIAVDDSCIPVEFDRKENNYIKNPNPPYNLIQIDNKTQQWFGATVSTSLEDGGPILVSQLVFF
;
A
#
# COMPACT_ATOMS: atom_id res chain seq x y z
N MET A 1 -0.54 -26.73 52.06
CA MET A 1 0.57 -27.08 51.16
C MET A 1 0.58 -26.05 50.04
N HIS A 2 1.60 -25.20 50.03
CA HIS A 2 1.85 -24.23 48.98
C HIS A 2 2.21 -24.94 47.68
N SER A 3 1.60 -24.50 46.58
CA SER A 3 2.22 -24.52 45.25
C SER A 3 1.90 -23.19 44.55
N ASN A 4 2.78 -22.21 44.79
CA ASN A 4 3.01 -21.06 43.93
C ASN A 4 3.96 -21.47 42.81
N LEU A 5 3.68 -21.07 41.56
CA LEU A 5 4.51 -20.23 40.68
C LEU A 5 3.80 -20.18 39.32
N LEU A 6 3.13 -19.07 38.97
CA LEU A 6 3.69 -17.94 38.21
C LEU A 6 4.49 -18.39 36.99
N GLY A 7 3.91 -18.22 35.80
CA GLY A 7 4.58 -18.54 34.54
C GLY A 7 3.89 -17.95 33.32
N LEU A 8 3.83 -16.61 33.29
CA LEU A 8 3.59 -15.77 32.11
C LEU A 8 2.18 -15.79 31.51
N ASN A 9 1.47 -14.70 31.80
CA ASN A 9 0.50 -14.04 30.91
C ASN A 9 0.65 -14.51 29.46
N LYS A 10 -0.35 -15.26 28.98
CA LYS A 10 -0.92 -15.27 27.62
C LYS A 10 -0.14 -14.45 26.58
N LYS A 11 1.14 -14.72 26.34
CA LYS A 11 1.84 -14.29 25.13
C LYS A 11 1.64 -15.42 24.13
N MET A 12 0.36 -15.63 23.81
CA MET A 12 0.00 -16.09 22.49
C MET A 12 0.59 -15.02 21.57
N SER A 13 1.85 -15.18 21.20
CA SER A 13 2.39 -14.56 20.01
C SER A 13 1.68 -15.30 18.88
N ILE A 14 0.40 -14.98 18.70
CA ILE A 14 -0.28 -15.15 17.42
C ILE A 14 0.61 -14.37 16.47
N TYR A 15 1.45 -15.09 15.73
CA TYR A 15 2.04 -14.54 14.54
C TYR A 15 0.86 -14.05 13.70
N ALA A 16 0.64 -12.73 13.68
CA ALA A 16 -0.35 -12.13 12.81
C ALA A 16 0.21 -12.32 11.40
N HIS A 17 -0.17 -13.42 10.77
CA HIS A 17 0.23 -13.72 9.42
C HIS A 17 -0.53 -12.78 8.50
N VAL A 18 0.23 -12.07 7.68
CA VAL A 18 -0.28 -11.00 6.83
C VAL A 18 0.03 -11.36 5.40
N VAL A 19 -0.95 -11.17 4.53
CA VAL A 19 -0.75 -11.24 3.08
C VAL A 19 -0.80 -9.83 2.53
N ILE A 20 0.12 -9.52 1.61
CA ILE A 20 0.10 -8.29 0.84
C ILE A 20 -0.52 -8.58 -0.52
N VAL A 21 -1.58 -7.84 -0.85
CA VAL A 21 -2.35 -8.05 -2.09
C VAL A 21 -2.24 -6.81 -2.96
N GLY A 22 -1.75 -6.99 -4.19
CA GLY A 22 -1.76 -5.96 -5.22
C GLY A 22 -3.12 -5.87 -5.93
N ALA A 23 -3.64 -4.66 -6.10
CA ALA A 23 -4.91 -4.39 -6.79
C ALA A 23 -4.69 -3.25 -7.81
N PRO A 24 -4.09 -3.55 -8.98
CA PRO A 24 -3.60 -2.54 -9.93
C PRO A 24 -4.68 -1.61 -10.49
N GLU A 25 -5.94 -2.06 -10.55
CA GLU A 25 -7.06 -1.27 -11.05
C GLU A 25 -7.92 -0.64 -9.95
N ALA A 26 -7.54 -0.77 -8.68
CA ALA A 26 -8.31 -0.21 -7.57
C ALA A 26 -8.39 1.33 -7.65
N GLN A 27 -9.57 1.86 -7.32
CA GLN A 27 -9.74 3.29 -7.13
C GLN A 27 -9.19 3.71 -5.75
N THR A 28 -8.41 4.79 -5.73
CA THR A 28 -7.84 5.37 -4.51
C THR A 28 -8.52 6.70 -4.16
N THR A 29 -8.15 7.27 -3.02
CA THR A 29 -8.57 8.61 -2.60
C THR A 29 -7.69 9.73 -3.18
N GLN A 30 -6.79 9.41 -4.11
CA GLN A 30 -5.96 10.42 -4.77
C GLN A 30 -6.87 11.34 -5.60
N PRO A 31 -6.80 12.68 -5.42
CA PRO A 31 -7.60 13.60 -6.19
C PRO A 31 -7.30 13.48 -7.68
N ASN A 32 -8.32 13.56 -8.54
CA ASN A 32 -8.17 13.60 -10.00
C ASN A 32 -7.36 12.43 -10.61
N VAL A 33 -7.30 11.28 -9.92
CA VAL A 33 -6.64 10.06 -10.39
C VAL A 33 -7.67 8.93 -10.47
N PHE A 34 -7.83 8.36 -11.67
CA PHE A 34 -8.75 7.24 -11.90
C PHE A 34 -7.99 5.92 -11.95
N ARG A 35 -8.45 4.93 -11.17
CA ARG A 35 -7.84 3.59 -11.05
C ARG A 35 -6.32 3.67 -10.91
N GLY A 36 -5.87 4.45 -9.92
CA GLY A 36 -4.44 4.62 -9.65
C GLY A 36 -3.75 3.32 -9.22
N GLY A 37 -4.52 2.37 -8.69
CA GLY A 37 -4.03 1.12 -8.14
C GLY A 37 -3.72 1.22 -6.65
N ALA A 38 -3.86 0.10 -5.94
CA ALA A 38 -3.67 0.02 -4.50
C ALA A 38 -2.95 -1.26 -4.09
N VAL A 39 -2.46 -1.28 -2.87
CA VAL A 39 -1.94 -2.47 -2.20
C VAL A 39 -2.62 -2.58 -0.85
N TYR A 40 -3.04 -3.79 -0.48
CA TYR A 40 -3.74 -4.06 0.77
C TYR A 40 -2.90 -4.96 1.67
N ARG A 41 -2.97 -4.69 2.97
CA ARG A 41 -2.49 -5.55 4.04
C ARG A 41 -3.69 -6.33 4.59
N CYS A 42 -3.70 -7.63 4.39
CA CYS A 42 -4.79 -8.50 4.82
C CYS A 42 -4.35 -9.39 5.98
N ASP A 43 -5.14 -9.42 7.06
CA ASP A 43 -4.97 -10.41 8.14
C ASP A 43 -5.62 -11.73 7.70
N ILE A 44 -4.89 -12.84 7.78
CA ILE A 44 -5.44 -14.15 7.37
C ILE A 44 -6.25 -14.84 8.47
N ALA A 45 -6.16 -14.35 9.71
CA ALA A 45 -6.88 -14.92 10.85
C ALA A 45 -8.27 -14.28 11.04
N VAL A 46 -8.57 -13.21 10.30
CA VAL A 46 -9.82 -12.45 10.40
C VAL A 46 -10.40 -12.23 9.01
N ASP A 47 -11.63 -12.70 8.79
CA ASP A 47 -12.36 -12.51 7.54
C ASP A 47 -12.53 -11.02 7.20
N ASP A 48 -12.48 -10.69 5.91
CA ASP A 48 -12.66 -9.33 5.36
C ASP A 48 -11.73 -8.25 5.95
N SER A 49 -10.63 -8.64 6.59
CA SER A 49 -9.70 -7.72 7.25
C SER A 49 -8.57 -7.30 6.31
N CYS A 50 -8.89 -6.52 5.27
CA CYS A 50 -7.92 -5.93 4.35
C CYS A 50 -7.92 -4.40 4.45
N ILE A 51 -6.77 -3.81 4.81
CA ILE A 51 -6.60 -2.35 4.91
C ILE A 51 -5.65 -1.84 3.83
N PRO A 52 -5.93 -0.69 3.19
CA PRO A 52 -5.03 -0.13 2.18
C PRO A 52 -3.70 0.31 2.83
N VAL A 53 -2.59 0.03 2.15
CA VAL A 53 -1.27 0.55 2.48
C VAL A 53 -1.06 1.83 1.67
N GLU A 54 -0.88 2.94 2.37
CA GLU A 54 -0.90 4.26 1.76
C GLU A 54 0.51 4.71 1.34
N PHE A 55 0.88 4.42 0.08
CA PHE A 55 2.16 4.81 -0.50
C PHE A 55 2.18 6.26 -1.00
N ASP A 56 1.14 6.66 -1.75
CA ASP A 56 0.99 8.02 -2.26
C ASP A 56 -0.49 8.44 -2.23
N ARG A 57 -0.76 9.60 -1.63
CA ARG A 57 -2.11 10.20 -1.53
C ARG A 57 -2.30 11.39 -2.48
N LYS A 58 -1.25 11.82 -3.17
CA LYS A 58 -1.27 13.03 -3.99
C LYS A 58 -1.81 12.73 -5.38
N GLU A 59 -2.37 13.77 -5.98
CA GLU A 59 -2.77 13.79 -7.39
C GLU A 59 -1.53 13.74 -8.32
N ASN A 60 -1.74 13.93 -9.63
CA ASN A 60 -0.65 14.07 -10.59
C ASN A 60 0.27 15.23 -10.17
N ASN A 61 1.56 15.09 -10.44
CA ASN A 61 2.56 16.11 -10.23
C ASN A 61 2.52 17.14 -11.36
N TYR A 62 2.68 18.41 -10.98
CA TYR A 62 2.71 19.54 -11.88
C TYR A 62 3.96 20.39 -11.64
N ILE A 63 4.58 20.86 -12.71
CA ILE A 63 5.66 21.85 -12.67
C ILE A 63 5.17 23.19 -13.22
N LYS A 64 5.81 24.28 -12.81
CA LYS A 64 5.53 25.60 -13.38
C LYS A 64 5.95 25.63 -14.83
N ASN A 65 5.06 26.10 -15.70
CA ASN A 65 5.38 26.32 -17.10
C ASN A 65 6.28 27.58 -17.20
N PRO A 66 7.45 27.50 -17.87
CA PRO A 66 8.26 28.68 -18.13
C PRO A 66 7.63 29.65 -19.16
N ASN A 67 6.64 29.21 -19.95
CA ASN A 67 6.02 30.02 -20.99
C ASN A 67 4.51 30.24 -20.73
N PRO A 68 4.00 31.49 -20.77
CA PRO A 68 2.55 31.77 -20.71
C PRO A 68 1.82 31.19 -21.94
N PRO A 69 0.49 30.88 -21.88
CA PRO A 69 -0.50 31.31 -20.88
C PRO A 69 -0.84 30.30 -19.77
N TYR A 70 -0.38 29.05 -19.88
CA TYR A 70 -0.68 28.01 -18.89
C TYR A 70 0.33 28.06 -17.75
N ASN A 71 -0.13 28.07 -16.49
CA ASN A 71 0.76 28.23 -15.33
C ASN A 71 1.41 26.91 -14.87
N LEU A 72 0.82 25.75 -15.22
CA LEU A 72 1.24 24.44 -14.76
C LEU A 72 1.25 23.43 -15.92
N ILE A 73 2.25 22.54 -15.93
CA ILE A 73 2.38 21.40 -16.85
C ILE A 73 2.36 20.13 -16.01
N GLN A 74 1.48 19.19 -16.36
CA GLN A 74 1.46 17.86 -15.75
C GLN A 74 2.67 17.06 -16.23
N ILE A 75 3.42 16.45 -15.30
CA ILE A 75 4.67 15.74 -15.62
C ILE A 75 4.59 14.21 -15.45
N ASP A 76 3.54 13.72 -14.83
CA ASP A 76 3.24 12.30 -14.70
C ASP A 76 1.73 12.05 -14.84
N ASN A 77 1.36 10.83 -15.21
CA ASN A 77 -0.03 10.43 -15.23
C ASN A 77 -0.20 9.20 -14.35
N LYS A 78 -0.89 9.40 -13.23
CA LYS A 78 -1.16 8.33 -12.26
C LYS A 78 -2.46 7.58 -12.57
N THR A 79 -3.27 8.07 -13.52
CA THR A 79 -4.49 7.40 -13.94
C THR A 79 -4.14 6.11 -14.67
N GLN A 80 -4.73 4.99 -14.25
CA GLN A 80 -4.48 3.67 -14.82
C GLN A 80 -2.98 3.35 -14.91
N GLN A 81 -2.19 3.78 -13.92
CA GLN A 81 -0.77 3.45 -13.86
C GLN A 81 -0.52 1.99 -13.43
N TRP A 82 -1.56 1.29 -12.96
CA TRP A 82 -1.50 -0.09 -12.49
C TRP A 82 -0.58 -0.27 -11.28
N PHE A 83 -0.65 0.65 -10.30
CA PHE A 83 0.12 0.53 -9.07
C PHE A 83 -0.32 -0.69 -8.25
N GLY A 84 0.62 -1.57 -7.91
CA GLY A 84 0.29 -2.87 -7.32
C GLY A 84 0.21 -4.00 -8.34
N ALA A 85 0.61 -3.78 -9.60
CA ALA A 85 0.75 -4.86 -10.59
C ALA A 85 1.78 -5.91 -10.16
N THR A 86 2.85 -5.48 -9.48
CA THR A 86 3.81 -6.36 -8.82
C THR A 86 4.06 -5.87 -7.41
N VAL A 87 4.14 -6.82 -6.48
CA VAL A 87 4.45 -6.60 -5.08
C VAL A 87 5.56 -7.58 -4.69
N SER A 88 6.55 -7.09 -3.94
CA SER A 88 7.60 -7.91 -3.33
C SER A 88 7.82 -7.49 -1.89
N THR A 89 8.09 -8.45 -1.01
CA THR A 89 8.28 -8.22 0.43
C THR A 89 9.64 -8.74 0.88
N SER A 90 10.19 -8.14 1.92
CA SER A 90 11.36 -8.68 2.60
C SER A 90 11.08 -10.05 3.24
N LEU A 91 12.13 -10.84 3.43
CA LEU A 91 12.12 -12.04 4.27
C LEU A 91 12.23 -11.72 5.76
N GLU A 92 12.64 -10.51 6.12
CA GLU A 92 12.74 -10.05 7.49
C GLU A 92 11.41 -9.49 7.99
N ASP A 93 11.01 -9.90 9.20
CA ASP A 93 9.84 -9.36 9.86
C ASP A 93 9.96 -7.83 10.05
N GLY A 94 8.98 -7.09 9.55
CA GLY A 94 9.01 -5.62 9.55
C GLY A 94 9.95 -5.01 8.50
N GLY A 95 10.49 -5.82 7.59
CA GLY A 95 11.30 -5.37 6.47
C GLY A 95 10.50 -4.62 5.39
N PRO A 96 11.19 -4.07 4.38
CA PRO A 96 10.56 -3.25 3.35
C PRO A 96 9.58 -4.02 2.47
N ILE A 97 8.61 -3.27 1.93
CA ILE A 97 7.69 -3.72 0.88
C ILE A 97 7.99 -2.86 -0.36
N LEU A 98 8.17 -3.52 -1.49
CA LEU A 98 8.34 -2.90 -2.81
C LEU A 98 7.09 -3.14 -3.64
N VAL A 99 6.64 -2.08 -4.31
CA VAL A 99 5.46 -2.11 -5.16
C VAL A 99 5.79 -1.37 -6.44
N SER A 100 5.39 -1.93 -7.58
CA SER A 100 5.57 -1.29 -8.87
C SER A 100 4.25 -0.94 -9.53
N GLN A 101 4.32 0.05 -10.42
CA GLN A 101 3.30 0.37 -11.41
C GLN A 101 3.74 -0.22 -12.76
N LEU A 102 2.80 -0.68 -13.59
CA LEU A 102 3.10 -1.24 -14.91
C LEU A 102 2.61 -0.30 -15.99
N VAL A 103 3.53 0.16 -16.85
CA VAL A 103 3.20 1.01 -17.99
C VAL A 103 3.11 0.14 -19.24
N PHE A 104 1.92 0.02 -19.81
CA PHE A 104 1.74 -0.57 -21.13
C PHE A 104 2.05 0.49 -22.19
N PHE A 105 3.04 0.23 -23.04
CA PHE A 105 3.40 1.04 -24.20
C PHE A 105 2.52 0.71 -25.40
#